data_AF-E1JS08-F1
#
_entry.id   AF-E1JS08-F1
#
_cell.length_a   1.000
_cell.length_b   1.000
_cell.length_c   1.000
_cell.angle_alpha   90.00
_cell.angle_beta   90.00
_cell.angle_gamma   90.00
#
_symmetry.space_group_name_H-M   'P 1'
#
loop_
_entity.id
_entity.type
_entity.pdbx_description
1 polymer ?
#
loop_
_entity_poly.entity_id
_entity_poly.type
_entity_poly.pdbx_seq_one_letter_code
_entity_poly.pdbx_strand_id
1 'polypeptide(L)'
;MARIDPKSRPLSRRGGLTSRARPRHGANHTVMLPATRLFHAAPLPLLVTALFLAAAVFFAAHAHLTARHLAFIPAGLAVSAALLALGDALSRHAESRRVRRMLARHGFDERVFDAMAASRCQRDAALCAAGETGFLAQARAYYHSLGYRWHHLLPDGARRAPWRLFAPRFFKKSFLAFGHARRGRKEPGGPGKT
;
A
#
# COMPACT_ATOMS: atom_id res chain seq x y z
N MET A 1 19.16 -35.22 -0.69
CA MET A 1 19.26 -33.83 -1.19
C MET A 1 18.62 -33.77 -2.58
N ALA A 2 17.35 -33.35 -2.66
CA ALA A 2 16.61 -33.30 -3.93
C ALA A 2 16.56 -31.85 -4.45
N ARG A 3 17.09 -31.62 -5.65
CA ARG A 3 16.97 -30.37 -6.41
C ARG A 3 15.54 -30.27 -6.94
N ILE A 4 14.84 -29.19 -6.58
CA ILE A 4 13.54 -28.84 -7.14
C ILE A 4 13.77 -28.05 -8.43
N ASP A 5 13.32 -28.63 -9.54
CA ASP A 5 13.39 -28.11 -10.90
C ASP A 5 12.24 -27.10 -11.15
N PRO A 6 12.50 -25.82 -11.53
CA PRO A 6 11.46 -24.83 -11.72
C PRO A 6 11.01 -24.76 -13.19
N LYS A 7 10.47 -25.85 -13.73
CA LYS A 7 9.98 -25.89 -15.12
C LYS A 7 8.71 -26.73 -15.29
N SER A 8 7.58 -26.22 -14.81
CA SER A 8 6.25 -26.50 -15.40
C SER A 8 5.15 -25.76 -14.64
N ARG A 9 4.76 -24.57 -15.12
CA ARG A 9 3.41 -24.05 -14.88
C ARG A 9 2.74 -23.83 -16.24
N PRO A 10 1.60 -24.48 -16.51
CA PRO A 10 0.93 -24.33 -17.79
C PRO A 10 0.40 -22.90 -17.94
N LEU A 11 0.75 -22.27 -19.06
CA LEU A 11 0.21 -21.00 -19.51
C LEU A 11 -1.28 -21.19 -19.85
N SER A 12 -2.15 -20.78 -18.94
CA SER A 12 -3.58 -20.68 -19.18
C SER A 12 -3.87 -19.75 -20.37
N ARG A 13 -4.65 -20.29 -21.31
CA ARG A 13 -5.13 -19.70 -22.56
C ARG A 13 -5.70 -18.29 -22.36
N ARG A 14 -5.15 -17.30 -23.08
CA ARG A 14 -5.81 -16.00 -23.29
C ARG A 14 -6.81 -16.12 -24.45
N GLY A 15 -8.09 -16.07 -24.12
CA GLY A 15 -9.16 -15.81 -25.09
C GLY A 15 -9.25 -14.33 -25.46
N GLY A 16 -9.49 -14.08 -26.74
CA GLY A 16 -10.39 -13.04 -27.26
C GLY A 16 -10.16 -11.59 -26.84
N LEU A 17 -9.42 -10.85 -27.67
CA LEU A 17 -9.45 -9.39 -27.74
C LEU A 17 -10.85 -8.93 -28.20
N THR A 18 -11.69 -8.48 -27.27
CA THR A 18 -12.79 -7.58 -27.59
C THR A 18 -12.37 -6.16 -27.24
N SER A 19 -12.27 -5.34 -28.29
CA SER A 19 -12.17 -3.90 -28.23
C SER A 19 -13.34 -3.34 -27.39
N ARG A 20 -13.05 -2.83 -26.19
CA ARG A 20 -14.01 -2.03 -25.42
C ARG A 20 -13.36 -0.71 -25.00
N ALA A 21 -14.07 0.35 -25.36
CA ALA A 21 -13.70 1.75 -25.29
C ALA A 21 -13.07 2.17 -23.95
N ARG A 22 -12.00 2.97 -24.03
CA ARG A 22 -11.45 3.71 -22.89
C ARG A 22 -12.46 4.78 -22.44
N PRO A 23 -12.89 4.84 -21.17
CA PRO A 23 -13.58 6.01 -20.68
C PRO A 23 -12.59 7.17 -20.54
N ARG A 24 -12.95 8.30 -21.16
CA ARG A 24 -12.28 9.60 -21.06
C ARG A 24 -12.05 9.97 -19.59
N HIS A 25 -10.82 10.33 -19.28
CA HIS A 25 -10.39 10.90 -18.01
C HIS A 25 -10.66 12.40 -18.05
N GLY A 26 -11.67 12.87 -17.34
CA GLY A 26 -12.04 14.27 -17.30
C GLY A 26 -13.19 14.51 -16.33
N ALA A 27 -12.88 14.47 -15.04
CA ALA A 27 -13.70 15.10 -14.02
C ALA A 27 -12.86 15.29 -12.77
N ASN A 28 -12.55 16.55 -12.48
CA ASN A 28 -12.05 17.01 -11.19
C ASN A 28 -13.19 16.86 -10.17
N HIS A 29 -13.45 15.62 -9.76
CA HIS A 29 -14.25 15.40 -8.58
C HIS A 29 -13.34 15.73 -7.39
N THR A 30 -13.58 16.88 -6.77
CA THR A 30 -13.23 17.10 -5.37
C THR A 30 -13.97 16.02 -4.59
N VAL A 31 -13.35 14.85 -4.45
CA VAL A 31 -13.94 13.72 -3.74
C VAL A 31 -13.90 14.11 -2.28
N MET A 32 -14.99 14.69 -1.79
CA MET A 32 -15.29 14.79 -0.37
C MET A 32 -15.08 13.38 0.20
N LEU A 33 -13.99 13.19 0.94
CA LEU A 33 -13.61 11.92 1.54
C LEU A 33 -14.65 11.62 2.61
N PRO A 34 -15.53 10.62 2.47
CA PRO A 34 -16.38 10.23 3.58
C PRO A 34 -15.44 9.71 4.68
N ALA A 35 -15.36 10.44 5.79
CA ALA A 35 -14.47 10.14 6.92
C ALA A 35 -14.63 8.68 7.42
N THR A 36 -15.84 8.14 7.29
CA THR A 36 -16.16 6.74 7.57
C THR A 36 -15.33 5.74 6.76
N ARG A 37 -15.08 6.01 5.48
CA ARG A 37 -14.25 5.13 4.63
C ARG A 37 -12.76 5.25 4.93
N LEU A 38 -12.32 6.40 5.40
CA LEU A 38 -10.94 6.55 5.88
C LEU A 38 -10.76 5.74 7.18
N PHE A 39 -11.73 5.81 8.09
CA PHE A 39 -11.73 5.05 9.33
C PHE A 39 -11.71 3.53 9.12
N HIS A 40 -12.54 3.02 8.20
CA HIS A 40 -12.52 1.60 7.86
C HIS A 40 -11.23 1.15 7.18
N ALA A 41 -10.61 2.00 6.37
CA ALA A 41 -9.38 1.67 5.65
C ALA A 41 -8.13 1.68 6.55
N ALA A 42 -8.09 2.54 7.57
CA ALA A 42 -6.91 2.79 8.37
C ALA A 42 -7.23 3.15 9.84
N PRO A 43 -7.87 2.26 10.62
CA PRO A 43 -8.26 2.57 12.00
C PRO A 43 -7.03 2.80 12.91
N LEU A 44 -5.98 1.98 12.75
CA LEU A 44 -4.76 2.10 13.56
C LEU A 44 -4.00 3.41 13.31
N PRO A 45 -3.68 3.82 12.06
CA PRO A 45 -3.06 5.11 11.81
C PRO A 45 -3.85 6.31 12.32
N LEU A 46 -5.18 6.26 12.26
CA LEU A 46 -6.04 7.34 12.78
C LEU A 46 -6.03 7.39 14.31
N LEU A 47 -6.06 6.24 14.98
CA LEU A 47 -5.91 6.18 16.44
C LEU A 47 -4.55 6.76 16.88
N VAL A 48 -3.48 6.39 16.17
CA VAL A 48 -2.13 6.93 16.42
C VAL A 48 -2.10 8.45 16.18
N THR A 49 -2.76 8.93 15.12
CA THR A 49 -2.89 10.37 14.84
C THR A 49 -3.59 11.10 15.99
N ALA A 50 -4.72 10.57 16.46
CA ALA A 50 -5.49 11.16 17.56
C ALA A 50 -4.67 11.19 18.86
N LEU A 51 -3.95 10.11 19.17
CA LEU A 51 -3.09 10.03 20.35
C LEU A 51 -1.98 11.10 20.32
N PHE A 52 -1.30 11.25 19.18
CA PHE A 52 -0.25 12.26 19.04
C PHE A 52 -0.78 13.69 19.05
N LEU A 53 -1.99 13.94 18.54
CA LEU A 53 -2.64 15.25 18.67
C LEU A 53 -2.98 15.55 20.14
N ALA A 54 -3.51 14.57 20.87
CA ALA A 54 -3.78 14.73 22.30
C ALA A 54 -2.50 15.03 23.09
N ALA A 55 -1.41 14.31 22.80
CA ALA A 55 -0.10 14.58 23.39
C ALA A 55 0.42 15.98 23.05
N ALA A 56 0.27 16.42 21.79
CA ALA A 56 0.67 17.76 21.36
C ALA A 56 -0.08 18.85 22.15
N VAL A 57 -1.39 18.71 22.31
CA VAL A 57 -2.22 19.64 23.09
C VAL A 57 -1.79 19.63 24.56
N PHE A 58 -1.56 18.45 25.15
CA PHE A 58 -1.10 18.32 26.52
C PHE A 58 0.24 19.03 26.75
N PHE A 59 1.24 18.81 25.90
CA PHE A 59 2.55 19.45 26.03
C PHE A 59 2.50 20.95 25.78
N ALA A 60 1.69 21.41 24.82
CA ALA A 60 1.50 22.84 24.56
C ALA A 60 0.80 23.54 25.73
N ALA A 61 -0.23 22.93 26.32
CA ALA A 61 -0.91 23.44 27.51
C ALA A 61 0.04 23.47 28.71
N HIS A 62 0.83 22.41 28.92
CA HIS A 62 1.84 22.37 29.97
C HIS A 62 2.90 23.47 29.79
N ALA A 63 3.39 23.69 28.57
CA ALA A 63 4.34 24.74 28.25
C ALA A 63 3.80 26.13 28.61
N HIS A 64 2.53 26.38 28.27
CA HIS A 64 1.86 27.65 28.53
C HIS A 64 1.61 27.87 30.03
N LEU A 65 1.12 26.85 30.75
CA LEU A 65 0.75 26.96 32.16
C LEU A 65 1.97 27.04 33.09
N THR A 66 3.11 26.45 32.71
CA THR A 66 4.32 26.43 33.54
C THR A 66 5.38 27.44 33.11
N ALA A 67 5.11 28.24 32.07
CA ALA A 67 6.10 29.10 31.40
C ALA A 67 7.38 28.35 30.97
N ARG A 68 7.30 27.03 30.81
CA ARG A 68 8.43 26.18 30.39
C ARG A 68 8.42 26.03 28.88
N HIS A 69 9.06 26.98 28.20
CA HIS A 69 9.15 26.98 26.74
C HIS A 69 9.82 25.71 26.15
N LEU A 70 10.62 24.98 26.93
CA LEU A 70 11.21 23.70 26.51
C LEU A 70 10.15 22.62 26.22
N ALA A 71 8.95 22.71 26.80
CA ALA A 71 7.85 21.78 26.52
C ALA A 71 7.22 21.97 25.12
N PHE A 72 7.58 23.01 24.36
CA PHE A 72 7.21 23.13 22.95
C PHE A 72 7.95 22.11 22.05
N ILE A 73 9.12 21.63 22.45
CA ILE A 73 9.88 20.62 21.70
C ILE A 73 9.08 19.30 21.58
N PRO A 74 8.66 18.65 22.69
CA PRO A 74 7.83 17.45 22.60
C PRO A 74 6.47 17.71 21.95
N ALA A 75 5.88 18.90 22.10
CA ALA A 75 4.66 19.27 21.39
C ALA A 75 4.86 19.27 19.86
N GLY A 76 5.94 19.89 19.37
CA GLY A 76 6.27 19.90 17.94
C GLY A 76 6.58 18.51 17.38
N LEU A 77 7.28 17.66 18.15
CA LEU A 77 7.51 16.25 17.79
C LEU A 77 6.20 15.47 17.71
N ALA A 78 5.29 15.67 18.66
CA ALA A 78 3.97 15.03 18.65
C ALA A 78 3.13 15.46 17.44
N VAL A 79 3.10 16.76 17.09
CA VAL A 79 2.45 17.23 15.86
C VAL A 79 3.04 16.57 14.62
N SER A 80 4.37 16.51 14.53
CA SER A 80 5.07 15.88 13.40
C SER A 80 4.69 14.40 13.27
N ALA A 81 4.65 13.66 14.39
CA ALA A 81 4.23 12.27 14.41
C ALA A 81 2.76 12.09 14.02
N ALA A 82 1.86 12.98 14.45
CA ALA A 82 0.46 12.98 14.03
C ALA A 82 0.31 13.17 12.51
N LEU A 83 1.06 14.11 11.92
CA LEU A 83 1.04 14.34 10.47
C LEU A 83 1.55 13.12 9.68
N LEU A 84 2.61 12.45 10.15
CA LEU A 84 3.11 11.24 9.52
C LEU A 84 2.10 10.08 9.60
N ALA A 85 1.45 9.90 10.75
CA ALA A 85 0.40 8.90 10.93
C ALA A 85 -0.82 9.18 10.04
N LEU A 86 -1.22 10.45 9.91
CA LEU A 86 -2.30 10.86 9.00
C LEU A 86 -1.91 10.61 7.53
N GLY A 87 -0.67 10.92 7.15
CA GLY A 87 -0.13 10.62 5.83
C GLY A 87 -0.17 9.12 5.51
N ASP A 88 0.20 8.25 6.46
CA ASP A 88 0.08 6.79 6.31
C ASP A 88 -1.38 6.37 6.13
N ALA A 89 -2.31 6.94 6.90
CA ALA A 89 -3.74 6.66 6.78
C ALA A 89 -4.28 7.00 5.38
N LEU A 90 -3.94 8.19 4.87
CA LEU A 90 -4.34 8.66 3.55
C LEU A 90 -3.75 7.81 2.43
N SER A 91 -2.48 7.39 2.56
CA SER A 91 -1.82 6.50 1.60
C SER A 91 -2.56 5.16 1.48
N ARG A 92 -2.91 4.53 2.61
CA ARG A 92 -3.70 3.28 2.62
C ARG A 92 -5.06 3.44 1.97
N HIS A 93 -5.73 4.57 2.20
CA HIS A 93 -7.03 4.84 1.61
C HIS A 93 -6.96 5.08 0.09
N ALA A 94 -5.94 5.81 -0.38
CA ALA A 94 -5.73 6.00 -1.81
C ALA A 94 -5.47 4.67 -2.52
N GLU A 95 -4.68 3.80 -1.88
CA GLU A 95 -4.34 2.49 -2.40
C GLU A 95 -5.52 1.51 -2.37
N SER A 96 -6.34 1.50 -1.30
CA SER A 96 -7.55 0.68 -1.26
C SER A 96 -8.54 1.07 -2.36
N ARG A 97 -8.69 2.37 -2.63
CA ARG A 97 -9.48 2.87 -3.78
C ARG A 97 -8.91 2.44 -5.13
N ARG A 98 -7.59 2.32 -5.26
CA ARG A 98 -6.93 1.82 -6.48
C ARG A 98 -7.25 0.34 -6.67
N VAL A 99 -7.02 -0.49 -5.66
CA VAL A 99 -7.31 -1.93 -5.71
C VAL A 99 -8.79 -2.20 -5.95
N ARG A 100 -9.69 -1.49 -5.28
CA ARG A 100 -11.13 -1.62 -5.48
C ARG A 100 -11.54 -1.38 -6.94
N ARG A 101 -10.96 -0.37 -7.59
CA ARG A 101 -11.19 -0.11 -9.02
C ARG A 101 -10.68 -1.24 -9.92
N MET A 102 -9.58 -1.90 -9.53
CA MET A 102 -9.07 -3.06 -10.27
C MET A 102 -9.98 -4.27 -10.11
N LEU A 103 -10.43 -4.55 -8.88
CA LEU A 103 -11.35 -5.64 -8.56
C LEU A 103 -12.73 -5.45 -9.21
N ALA A 104 -13.27 -4.22 -9.20
CA ALA A 104 -14.53 -3.92 -9.86
C ALA A 104 -14.49 -4.10 -11.40
N ARG A 105 -13.30 -3.99 -12.01
CA ARG A 105 -13.13 -4.12 -13.46
C ARG A 105 -12.81 -5.55 -13.91
N HIS A 106 -12.01 -6.27 -13.14
CA HIS A 106 -11.44 -7.56 -13.56
C HIS A 106 -11.91 -8.74 -12.70
N GLY A 107 -12.66 -8.48 -11.63
CA GLY A 107 -12.95 -9.47 -10.60
C GLY A 107 -11.72 -9.80 -9.77
N PHE A 108 -11.71 -10.97 -9.16
CA PHE A 108 -10.57 -11.47 -8.41
C PHE A 108 -9.41 -11.85 -9.35
N ASP A 109 -8.27 -11.19 -9.21
CA ASP A 109 -7.03 -11.51 -9.92
C ASP A 109 -5.87 -11.54 -8.91
N GLU A 110 -5.25 -12.71 -8.77
CA GLU A 110 -4.11 -12.94 -7.89
C GLU A 110 -2.96 -11.97 -8.14
N ARG A 111 -2.76 -11.51 -9.39
CA ARG A 111 -1.69 -10.56 -9.72
C ARG A 111 -1.86 -9.21 -9.05
N VAL A 112 -3.10 -8.81 -8.78
CA VAL A 112 -3.39 -7.59 -8.04
C VAL A 112 -2.91 -7.76 -6.59
N PHE A 113 -3.16 -8.92 -5.99
CA PHE A 113 -2.75 -9.20 -4.60
C PHE A 113 -1.24 -9.46 -4.48
N ASP A 114 -0.62 -10.08 -5.48
CA ASP A 114 0.84 -10.26 -5.56
C ASP A 114 1.57 -8.90 -5.57
N ALA A 115 1.08 -7.96 -6.38
CA ALA A 115 1.62 -6.59 -6.42
C ALA A 115 1.49 -5.84 -5.08
N MET A 116 0.55 -6.27 -4.23
CA MET A 116 0.25 -5.69 -2.92
C MET A 116 0.88 -6.47 -1.76
N ALA A 117 1.61 -7.55 -2.05
CA ALA A 117 2.20 -8.42 -1.04
C ALA A 117 3.44 -7.80 -0.38
N ALA A 118 4.05 -6.76 -0.97
CA ALA A 118 5.35 -6.26 -0.57
C ALA A 118 5.41 -5.63 0.83
N SER A 119 4.32 -5.02 1.31
CA SER A 119 4.26 -4.41 2.65
C SER A 119 2.93 -4.66 3.35
N ARG A 120 2.92 -4.57 4.68
CA ARG A 120 1.68 -4.73 5.47
C ARG A 120 0.63 -3.69 5.10
N CYS A 121 1.00 -2.42 4.92
CA CYS A 121 0.03 -1.37 4.58
C CYS A 121 -0.65 -1.64 3.24
N GLN A 122 0.07 -2.19 2.26
CA GLN A 122 -0.50 -2.61 0.97
C GLN A 122 -1.43 -3.80 1.15
N ARG A 123 -1.02 -4.83 1.89
CA ARG A 123 -1.88 -6.00 2.16
C ARG A 123 -3.17 -5.61 2.88
N ASP A 124 -3.08 -4.75 3.91
CA ASP A 124 -4.24 -4.24 4.65
C ASP A 124 -5.17 -3.45 3.71
N ALA A 125 -4.62 -2.58 2.85
CA ALA A 125 -5.40 -1.83 1.86
C ALA A 125 -6.10 -2.76 0.85
N ALA A 126 -5.42 -3.81 0.39
CA ALA A 126 -5.98 -4.80 -0.52
C ALA A 126 -7.07 -5.66 0.13
N LEU A 127 -6.89 -6.06 1.40
CA LEU A 127 -7.90 -6.79 2.17
C LEU A 127 -9.13 -5.92 2.45
N CYS A 128 -8.95 -4.65 2.77
CA CYS A 128 -10.04 -3.68 2.91
C CYS A 128 -10.83 -3.57 1.60
N ALA A 129 -10.15 -3.36 0.46
CA ALA A 129 -10.79 -3.30 -0.85
C ALA A 129 -11.52 -4.60 -1.21
N ALA A 130 -10.94 -5.76 -0.91
CA ALA A 130 -11.57 -7.07 -1.14
C ALA A 130 -12.81 -7.29 -0.25
N GLY A 131 -12.82 -6.75 0.97
CA GLY A 131 -13.99 -6.70 1.85
C GLY A 131 -15.16 -5.95 1.20
N GLU A 132 -14.88 -4.76 0.65
CA GLU A 132 -15.91 -3.93 0.00
C GLU A 132 -16.45 -4.54 -1.30
N THR A 133 -15.69 -5.40 -1.99
CA THR A 133 -16.10 -6.02 -3.26
C THR A 133 -16.53 -7.49 -3.14
N GLY A 134 -16.62 -8.04 -1.93
CA GLY A 134 -17.04 -9.43 -1.70
C GLY A 134 -15.98 -10.50 -1.98
N PHE A 135 -14.72 -10.12 -2.21
CA PHE A 135 -13.60 -11.05 -2.49
C PHE A 135 -12.71 -11.33 -1.27
N LEU A 136 -13.16 -10.97 -0.06
CA LEU A 136 -12.34 -11.05 1.16
C LEU A 136 -11.81 -12.47 1.45
N ALA A 137 -12.67 -13.48 1.32
CA ALA A 137 -12.30 -14.87 1.59
C ALA A 137 -11.18 -15.36 0.65
N GLN A 138 -11.31 -15.05 -0.64
CA GLN A 138 -10.32 -15.38 -1.66
C GLN A 138 -9.00 -14.65 -1.42
N ALA A 139 -9.07 -13.34 -1.09
CA ALA A 139 -7.89 -12.54 -0.78
C ALA A 139 -7.15 -13.05 0.46
N ARG A 140 -7.87 -13.44 1.52
CA ARG A 140 -7.28 -14.04 2.72
C ARG A 140 -6.63 -15.39 2.43
N ALA A 141 -7.32 -16.25 1.69
CA ALA A 141 -6.77 -17.56 1.30
C ALA A 141 -5.49 -17.39 0.48
N TYR A 142 -5.47 -16.43 -0.44
CA TYR A 142 -4.29 -16.11 -1.24
C TYR A 142 -3.12 -15.59 -0.40
N TYR A 143 -3.32 -14.61 0.49
CA TYR A 143 -2.23 -14.15 1.35
C TYR A 143 -1.76 -15.24 2.33
N HIS A 144 -2.66 -16.12 2.77
CA HIS A 144 -2.30 -17.26 3.60
C HIS A 144 -1.47 -18.30 2.82
N SER A 145 -1.78 -18.55 1.55
CA SER A 145 -1.00 -19.46 0.69
C SER A 145 0.41 -18.93 0.39
N LEU A 146 0.57 -17.60 0.35
CA LEU A 146 1.89 -16.95 0.30
C LEU A 146 2.64 -16.99 1.65
N GLY A 147 2.01 -17.49 2.72
CA GLY A 147 2.62 -17.60 4.05
C GLY A 147 2.52 -16.33 4.90
N TYR A 148 1.70 -15.35 4.49
CA TYR A 148 1.40 -14.20 5.34
C TYR A 148 0.36 -14.57 6.40
N ARG A 149 0.65 -14.19 7.64
CA ARG A 149 -0.27 -14.26 8.77
C ARG A 149 -0.44 -12.85 9.34
N TRP A 150 -1.50 -12.63 10.12
CA TRP A 150 -1.86 -11.33 10.67
C TRP A 150 -0.71 -10.63 11.45
N HIS A 151 0.18 -11.40 12.08
CA HIS A 151 1.34 -10.90 12.84
C HIS A 151 2.58 -10.55 11.99
N HIS A 152 2.59 -10.81 10.68
CA HIS A 152 3.75 -10.48 9.83
C HIS A 152 3.76 -8.99 9.47
N LEU A 153 4.37 -8.17 10.34
CA LEU A 153 4.62 -6.74 10.07
C LEU A 153 5.74 -6.50 9.06
N LEU A 154 6.76 -7.35 9.07
CA LEU A 154 7.99 -7.16 8.30
C LEU A 154 7.81 -7.52 6.82
N PRO A 155 8.41 -6.75 5.88
CA PRO A 155 8.52 -7.14 4.47
C PRO A 155 9.25 -8.48 4.32
N ASP A 156 8.96 -9.27 3.29
CA ASP A 156 9.56 -10.61 3.14
C ASP A 156 11.09 -10.59 3.05
N GLY A 157 11.64 -9.53 2.47
CA GLY A 157 13.09 -9.30 2.40
C GLY A 157 13.74 -9.15 3.78
N ALA A 158 13.00 -8.62 4.76
CA ALA A 158 13.47 -8.44 6.12
C ALA A 158 13.34 -9.71 6.97
N ARG A 159 12.36 -10.57 6.66
CA ARG A 159 12.19 -11.87 7.36
C ARG A 159 13.35 -12.82 7.10
N ARG A 160 13.91 -12.82 5.88
CA ARG A 160 15.05 -13.67 5.51
C ARG A 160 16.40 -13.09 5.91
N ALA A 161 16.48 -11.77 6.04
CA ALA A 161 17.72 -11.05 6.31
C ALA A 161 17.38 -9.68 6.92
N PRO A 162 17.17 -9.58 8.25
CA PRO A 162 16.72 -8.35 8.90
C PRO A 162 17.69 -7.18 8.68
N TRP A 163 18.99 -7.46 8.53
CA TRP A 163 20.01 -6.45 8.19
C TRP A 163 19.78 -5.75 6.84
N ARG A 164 19.00 -6.34 5.91
CA ARG A 164 18.67 -5.71 4.63
C ARG A 164 17.78 -4.48 4.78
N LEU A 165 17.09 -4.31 5.90
CA LEU A 165 16.35 -3.08 6.20
C LEU A 165 17.27 -1.87 6.37
N PHE A 166 18.50 -2.09 6.83
CA PHE A 166 19.50 -1.05 7.03
C PHE A 166 20.36 -0.81 5.78
N ALA A 167 20.16 -1.59 4.72
CA ALA A 167 20.93 -1.43 3.50
C ALA A 167 20.52 -0.15 2.75
N PRO A 168 21.46 0.67 2.23
CA PRO A 168 21.15 1.88 1.46
C PRO A 168 20.24 1.61 0.24
N ARG A 169 20.32 0.40 -0.32
CA ARG A 169 19.48 -0.07 -1.43
C ARG A 169 18.01 -0.19 -1.03
N PHE A 170 17.71 -0.55 0.21
CA PHE A 170 16.35 -0.58 0.74
C PHE A 170 15.79 0.83 0.82
N PHE A 171 16.56 1.79 1.37
CA PHE A 171 16.12 3.19 1.42
C PHE A 171 15.90 3.79 0.03
N LYS A 172 16.80 3.50 -0.93
CA LYS A 172 16.62 3.95 -2.32
C LYS A 172 15.34 3.41 -2.95
N LYS A 173 14.97 2.15 -2.69
CA LYS A 173 13.77 1.53 -3.26
C LYS A 173 12.48 1.92 -2.51
N SER A 174 12.55 2.09 -1.21
CA SER A 174 11.38 2.38 -0.37
C SER A 174 11.06 3.88 -0.30
N PHE A 175 12.08 4.75 -0.30
CA PHE A 175 11.91 6.20 -0.14
C PHE A 175 12.28 7.02 -1.37
N LEU A 176 13.18 6.53 -2.25
CA LEU A 176 13.64 7.27 -3.44
C LEU A 176 13.10 6.71 -4.77
N ALA A 177 12.17 5.76 -4.75
CA ALA A 177 11.56 5.20 -5.96
C ALA A 177 10.54 6.13 -6.65
N PHE A 178 10.51 7.41 -6.31
CA PHE A 178 9.62 8.42 -6.92
C PHE A 178 9.99 8.79 -8.37
N GLY A 179 11.10 8.28 -8.93
CA GLY A 179 11.66 8.77 -10.19
C GLY A 179 11.82 7.76 -11.33
N HIS A 180 11.38 6.50 -11.22
CA HIS A 180 11.50 5.57 -12.36
C HIS A 180 10.36 5.78 -13.36
N ALA A 181 10.58 6.73 -14.26
CA ALA A 181 9.89 6.84 -15.54
C ALA A 181 9.79 5.45 -16.19
N ARG A 182 8.59 5.10 -16.65
CA ARG A 182 8.31 3.84 -17.37
C ARG A 182 9.36 3.67 -18.47
N ARG A 183 10.28 2.73 -18.31
CA ARG A 183 11.16 2.30 -19.39
C ARG A 183 10.28 1.79 -20.51
N GLY A 184 10.25 2.54 -21.61
CA GLY A 184 9.52 2.19 -22.83
C GLY A 184 9.90 0.77 -23.25
N ARG A 185 8.88 -0.06 -23.45
CA ARG A 185 8.99 -1.37 -24.08
C ARG A 185 9.61 -1.13 -25.46
N LYS A 186 10.87 -1.54 -25.68
CA LYS A 186 11.37 -1.77 -27.04
C LYS A 186 10.60 -2.96 -27.57
N GLU A 187 9.74 -2.73 -28.57
CA GLU A 187 9.18 -3.80 -29.36
C GLU A 187 10.33 -4.46 -30.15
N PRO A 188 10.53 -5.79 -30.05
CA PRO A 188 11.38 -6.48 -31.00
C PRO A 188 10.64 -6.46 -32.34
N GLY A 189 11.22 -5.74 -33.31
CA GLY A 189 10.74 -5.67 -34.68
C GLY A 189 10.56 -7.07 -35.26
N GLY A 190 9.41 -7.25 -35.92
CA GLY A 190 9.05 -8.48 -36.61
C GLY A 190 9.92 -8.77 -37.85
N PRO A 191 9.78 -9.99 -38.40
CA PRO A 191 10.64 -10.50 -39.46
C PRO A 191 10.18 -10.03 -40.85
N GLY A 192 11.14 -9.91 -41.76
CA GLY A 192 10.90 -10.03 -43.20
C GLY A 192 11.08 -8.76 -44.00
N LYS A 193 12.18 -8.70 -44.75
CA LYS A 193 12.21 -8.47 -46.22
C LYS A 193 13.43 -9.26 -46.74
N THR A 194 13.14 -10.41 -47.38
CA THR A 194 13.40 -10.72 -48.80
C THR A 194 14.87 -10.76 -49.15
#